data_AF-A0A442WQT7-F1
#
_entry.id   AF-A0A442WQT7-F1
#
_cell.length_a   1.000
_cell.length_b   1.000
_cell.length_c   1.000
_cell.angle_alpha   90.00
_cell.angle_beta   90.00
_cell.angle_gamma   90.00
#
_symmetry.space_group_name_H-M   'P 1'
#
loop_
_entity.id
_entity.type
_entity.pdbx_description
1 polymer ?
#
loop_
_entity_poly.entity_id
_entity_poly.type
_entity_poly.pdbx_seq_one_letter_code
_entity_poly.pdbx_strand_id
1 'polypeptide(L)' 'MNWDQIKGKWMQFKGQAKEQWGDLTDDDLDRIEGNRDQLAGRIQERYGIAKEEAERQVDDWSRSLT' A
#
# COMPACT_ATOMS: atom_id res chain seq x y z
N MET A 1 11.03 -1.72 -6.90
CA MET A 1 10.34 -1.07 -8.05
C MET A 1 9.98 0.38 -7.70
N ASN A 2 9.95 1.31 -8.66
CA ASN A 2 9.51 2.70 -8.39
C ASN A 2 7.99 2.77 -8.24
N TRP A 3 7.50 3.61 -7.33
CA TRP A 3 6.09 3.87 -7.09
C TRP A 3 5.29 4.25 -8.34
N ASP A 4 5.86 5.00 -9.29
CA ASP A 4 5.15 5.35 -10.53
C ASP A 4 4.72 4.10 -11.32
N GLN A 5 5.54 3.04 -11.29
CA GLN A 5 5.21 1.78 -11.94
C GLN A 5 4.15 0.99 -11.18
N ILE A 6 4.21 1.03 -9.84
CA ILE A 6 3.20 0.42 -8.97
C ILE A 6 1.84 1.09 -9.20
N LYS A 7 1.80 2.43 -9.23
CA LYS A 7 0.60 3.20 -9.51
C LYS A 7 0.02 2.87 -10.88
N GLY A 8 0.86 2.86 -11.93
CA GLY A 8 0.43 2.54 -13.29
C GLY A 8 -0.09 1.10 -13.47
N LYS A 9 0.29 0.18 -12.57
CA LYS A 9 -0.12 -1.22 -12.57
C LYS A 9 -0.87 -1.61 -11.30
N TRP A 10 -1.51 -0.65 -10.63
CA TRP A 10 -2.09 -0.88 -9.30
C TRP A 10 -3.04 -2.07 -9.26
N MET A 11 -3.86 -2.26 -10.29
CA MET A 11 -4.76 -3.41 -10.40
C MET A 11 -4.05 -4.77 -10.35
N GLN A 12 -2.80 -4.85 -10.81
CA GLN A 12 -1.99 -6.06 -10.73
C GLN A 12 -1.39 -6.26 -9.33
N PHE A 13 -1.02 -5.15 -8.67
CA PHE A 13 -0.40 -5.16 -7.34
C PHE A 13 -1.39 -5.19 -6.18
N LYS A 14 -2.67 -4.88 -6.42
CA LYS A 14 -3.74 -4.86 -5.40
C LYS A 14 -3.78 -6.15 -4.58
N GLY A 15 -3.69 -7.31 -5.23
CA GLY A 15 -3.67 -8.60 -4.54
C GLY A 15 -2.46 -8.77 -3.60
N GLN A 16 -1.28 -8.33 -4.04
CA GLN A 16 -0.06 -8.38 -3.22
C GLN A 16 -0.11 -7.38 -2.06
N ALA A 17 -0.73 -6.21 -2.25
CA ALA A 17 -0.99 -5.27 -1.17
C ALA A 17 -1.96 -5.87 -0.13
N LYS A 18 -3.00 -6.57 -0.57
CA LYS A 18 -3.94 -7.27 0.32
C LYS A 18 -3.27 -8.40 1.10
N GLU A 19 -2.36 -9.14 0.47
CA GLU A 19 -1.58 -10.19 1.14
C GLU A 19 -0.64 -9.59 2.20
N GLN A 20 0.04 -8.47 1.86
CA GLN A 20 0.92 -7.76 2.78
C GLN A 20 0.18 -7.15 3.97
N TRP A 21 -1.00 -6.58 3.72
CA TRP A 21 -1.81 -5.89 4.71
C TRP A 21 -3.21 -6.51 4.77
N GLY A 22 -3.33 -7.67 5.42
CA GLY A 22 -4.59 -8.43 5.53
C GLY A 22 -5.80 -7.66 6.10
N ASP A 23 -5.57 -6.61 6.90
CA ASP A 23 -6.64 -5.75 7.43
C ASP A 23 -7.17 -4.72 6.43
N LEU A 24 -6.48 -4.52 5.29
CA LEU A 24 -7.00 -3.70 4.19
C LEU A 24 -8.03 -4.49 3.39
N THR A 25 -9.21 -3.91 3.25
CA THR A 25 -10.28 -4.50 2.43
C THR A 25 -10.07 -4.25 0.95
N ASP A 26 -10.77 -5.00 0.09
CA ASP A 26 -10.77 -4.71 -1.35
C ASP A 26 -11.25 -3.29 -1.65
N ASP A 27 -12.23 -2.79 -0.90
CA ASP A 27 -12.75 -1.42 -1.03
C ASP A 27 -11.73 -0.36 -0.62
N ASP A 28 -10.92 -0.61 0.42
CA ASP A 28 -9.85 0.29 0.82
C ASP A 28 -8.82 0.41 -0.32
N LEU A 29 -8.41 -0.73 -0.86
CA LEU A 29 -7.42 -0.80 -1.93
C LEU A 29 -7.93 -0.25 -3.26
N ASP A 30 -9.24 -0.39 -3.55
CA ASP A 30 -9.86 0.26 -4.71
C ASP A 30 -9.88 1.78 -4.56
N ARG A 31 -10.13 2.30 -3.36
CA ARG A 31 -10.08 3.76 -3.11
C ARG A 31 -8.68 4.34 -3.13
N ILE A 32 -7.67 3.53 -2.78
CA ILE A 32 -6.26 3.95 -2.78
C ILE A 32 -5.78 4.24 -4.21
N GLU A 33 -6.24 3.50 -5.23
CA GLU A 33 -5.88 3.68 -6.65
C GLU A 33 -4.36 3.84 -6.89
N GLY A 34 -3.54 3.11 -6.12
CA GLY A 34 -2.07 3.17 -6.19
C GLY A 34 -1.47 4.48 -5.70
N ASN A 35 -2.21 5.31 -4.96
CA ASN A 35 -1.69 6.49 -4.30
C ASN A 35 -0.91 6.09 -3.03
N ARG A 36 0.38 6.45 -2.99
CA ARG A 36 1.30 6.10 -1.89
C ARG A 36 0.82 6.62 -0.53
N ASP A 37 0.42 7.87 -0.51
CA ASP A 37 0.05 8.57 0.74
C ASP A 37 -1.29 8.05 1.27
N GLN A 38 -2.23 7.72 0.38
CA GLN A 38 -3.49 7.08 0.79
C GLN A 38 -3.24 5.66 1.31
N LEU A 39 -2.35 4.88 0.69
CA LEU A 39 -1.99 3.57 1.21
C LEU A 39 -1.39 3.68 2.60
N ALA A 40 -0.40 4.55 2.78
CA ALA A 40 0.22 4.79 4.09
C ALA A 40 -0.82 5.27 5.13
N GLY A 41 -1.72 6.19 4.75
CA GLY A 41 -2.80 6.65 5.62
C GLY A 41 -3.75 5.53 6.05
N ARG A 42 -4.15 4.65 5.13
CA ARG A 42 -5.00 3.50 5.46
C ARG A 42 -4.30 2.48 6.35
N ILE A 43 -3.01 2.22 6.12
CA ILE A 43 -2.22 1.36 6.99
C ILE A 43 -2.14 1.97 8.39
N GLN A 44 -1.88 3.28 8.48
CA GLN A 44 -1.86 4.00 9.75
C GLN A 44 -3.18 3.83 10.52
N GLU A 45 -4.32 4.03 9.85
CA GLU A 45 -5.66 3.92 10.43
C GLU A 45 -6.02 2.49 10.86
N ARG A 46 -5.77 1.49 10.00
CA ARG A 46 -6.17 0.09 10.24
C ARG A 46 -5.31 -0.57 11.32
N TYR A 47 -4.00 -0.32 11.30
CA TYR A 47 -3.05 -0.97 12.19
C TYR A 47 -2.73 -0.14 13.44
N GLY A 48 -3.20 1.11 13.52
CA GLY A 48 -2.97 1.98 14.69
C GLY A 48 -1.49 2.33 14.90
N ILE A 49 -0.73 2.44 13.80
CA ILE A 49 0.72 2.71 13.83
C ILE A 49 1.05 4.17 13.57
N ALA A 50 2.31 4.56 13.80
CA ALA A 50 2.80 5.89 13.46
C ALA A 50 2.88 6.08 11.93
N LYS A 51 2.75 7.33 11.47
CA LYS A 51 2.82 7.66 10.04
C LYS A 51 4.16 7.23 9.44
N GLU A 52 5.27 7.48 10.13
CA GLU A 52 6.62 7.13 9.69
C GLU A 52 6.79 5.61 9.53
N GLU A 53 6.11 4.82 10.37
CA GLU A 53 6.12 3.36 10.27
C GLU A 53 5.28 2.89 9.09
N ALA A 54 4.11 3.49 8.86
CA ALA A 54 3.29 3.18 7.68
C ALA A 54 4.03 3.52 6.36
N GLU A 55 4.67 4.68 6.29
CA GLU A 55 5.48 5.08 5.12
C GLU A 55 6.65 4.12 4.90
N ARG A 56 7.32 3.67 5.96
CA ARG A 56 8.40 2.68 5.89
C ARG A 56 7.91 1.36 5.33
N GLN A 57 6.78 0.85 5.81
CA GLN A 57 6.20 -0.39 5.30
C GLN A 57 5.86 -0.29 3.81
N VAL A 58 5.31 0.84 3.36
CA VAL A 58 5.02 1.08 1.94
C VAL A 58 6.31 1.10 1.12
N ASP A 59 7.36 1.74 1.62
CA ASP A 59 8.66 1.77 0.93
C ASP A 59 9.30 0.39 0.85
N ASP A 60 9.28 -0.38 1.93
CA ASP A 60 9.84 -1.73 1.98
C ASP A 60 9.07 -2.68 1.07
N TRP A 61 7.74 -2.58 1.06
CA TRP A 61 6.91 -3.31 0.11
C TRP A 61 7.26 -2.95 -1.34
N SER A 62 7.39 -1.66 -1.67
CA SER A 62 7.76 -1.23 -3.03
C SER A 62 9.12 -1.78 -3.50
N ARG A 63 10.07 -1.95 -2.56
CA ARG A 63 11.39 -2.55 -2.81
C ARG A 63 11.31 -4.06 -2.97
N SER A 64 10.43 -4.74 -2.24
CA SER A 64 10.22 -6.19 -2.33
C SER A 64 9.65 -6.64 -3.68
N LEU A 65 8.96 -5.74 -4.40
CA LEU A 65 8.40 -5.99 -5.74
C LEU A 65 9.43 -5.86 -6.88
N THR A 66 10.73 -6.01 -6.58
CA THR A 66 11.83 -5.92 -7.54
C THR A 66 12.27 -7.30 -8.00
#